data_AF-A0A7J4TEB3-F1
#
_entry.id   AF-A0A7J4TEB3-F1
#
_cell.length_a   1.000
_cell.length_b   1.000
_cell.length_c   1.000
_cell.angle_alpha   90.00
_cell.angle_beta   90.00
_cell.angle_gamma   90.00
#
_symmetry.space_group_name_H-M   'P 1'
#
loop_
_entity.id
_entity.type
_entity.pdbx_description
1 polymer ?
#
loop_
_entity_poly.entity_id
_entity_poly.type
_entity_poly.pdbx_seq_one_letter_code
_entity_poly.pdbx_strand_id
1 'polypeptide(L)'
;MSFSPPFKLVEEEKKIENNLKKLEKEFEEYKAKHIVTVTEFRKALKIKADTKKTSKEVGARKRHKAYTRHIPERIDFIKELILSRCPDCKKKLKGKTTIRHRYVTDIKLISSPTRYDIHRYYCTSCKKIVEQEVPNALPHARFGLGIVLLVMYLLLGLRMPEKKVCEYFKNLYSLHISEGEIVCILRQLAVNMAGCQPENTI
;
A
#
# COMPACT_ATOMS: atom_id res chain seq x y z
N MET A 1 31.57 51.40 -47.18
CA MET A 1 32.45 51.67 -46.02
C MET A 1 32.63 50.38 -45.24
N SER A 2 33.70 49.65 -45.52
CA SER A 2 34.07 48.43 -44.79
C SER A 2 34.85 48.83 -43.53
N PHE A 3 34.18 48.83 -42.38
CA PHE A 3 34.85 49.04 -41.10
C PHE A 3 35.73 47.83 -40.80
N SER A 4 37.05 48.02 -40.88
CA SER A 4 38.03 47.05 -40.37
C SER A 4 37.88 46.92 -38.84
N PRO A 5 37.74 45.72 -38.26
CA PRO A 5 37.58 45.57 -36.82
C PRO A 5 38.85 46.05 -36.08
N PRO A 6 38.73 46.66 -34.88
CA PRO A 6 39.88 47.12 -34.10
C PRO A 6 40.83 45.95 -33.75
N PHE A 7 42.14 46.16 -33.92
CA PHE A 7 43.22 45.15 -33.82
C PHE A 7 43.17 44.26 -32.56
N LYS A 8 42.67 44.79 -31.44
CA LYS A 8 42.47 44.04 -30.18
C LYS A 8 41.44 42.91 -30.30
N LEU A 9 40.38 43.09 -31.07
CA LEU A 9 39.35 42.05 -31.28
C LEU A 9 39.90 40.88 -32.11
N VAL A 10 40.75 41.15 -33.09
CA VAL A 10 41.36 40.11 -33.95
C VAL A 10 42.36 39.25 -33.16
N GLU A 11 43.07 39.82 -32.18
CA GLU A 11 43.92 39.04 -31.27
C GLU A 11 43.12 38.18 -30.29
N GLU A 12 41.98 38.68 -29.81
CA GLU A 12 41.07 37.94 -28.94
C GLU A 12 40.40 36.79 -29.69
N GLU A 13 39.95 36.99 -30.92
CA GLU A 13 39.42 35.94 -31.80
C GLU A 13 40.43 34.81 -32.00
N LYS A 14 41.69 35.14 -32.31
CA LYS A 14 42.77 34.14 -32.44
C LYS A 14 43.06 33.40 -31.13
N LYS A 15 42.99 34.08 -29.98
CA LYS A 15 43.15 33.45 -28.67
C LYS A 15 41.99 32.49 -28.36
N ILE A 16 40.77 32.89 -28.67
CA ILE A 16 39.56 32.09 -28.51
C ILE A 16 39.62 30.85 -29.41
N GLU A 17 39.97 30.99 -30.68
CA GLU A 17 40.13 29.87 -31.61
C GLU A 17 41.19 28.86 -31.15
N ASN A 18 42.33 29.36 -30.63
CA ASN A 18 43.38 28.51 -30.09
C ASN A 18 42.93 27.77 -28.82
N ASN A 19 42.13 28.43 -27.96
CA ASN A 19 41.57 27.79 -26.77
C ASN A 19 40.52 26.74 -27.13
N LEU A 20 39.67 27.00 -28.13
CA LEU A 20 38.72 26.00 -28.65
C LEU A 20 39.45 24.76 -29.18
N LYS A 21 40.49 24.95 -29.99
CA LYS A 21 41.31 23.83 -30.50
C LYS A 21 42.00 23.03 -29.41
N LYS A 22 42.40 23.66 -28.30
CA LYS A 22 42.97 22.96 -27.14
C LYS A 22 41.90 22.18 -26.38
N LEU A 23 40.75 22.81 -26.13
CA LEU A 23 39.65 22.21 -25.41
C LEU A 23 39.06 21.00 -26.16
N GLU A 24 38.96 21.07 -27.48
CA GLU A 24 38.54 19.95 -28.33
C GLU A 24 39.49 18.76 -28.22
N LYS A 25 40.81 19.01 -28.20
CA LYS A 25 41.81 17.95 -28.00
C LYS A 25 41.71 17.31 -26.63
N GLU A 26 41.59 18.13 -25.58
CA GLU A 26 41.42 17.65 -24.20
C GLU A 26 40.14 16.81 -24.05
N PHE A 27 39.05 17.21 -24.72
CA PHE A 27 37.79 16.48 -24.70
C PHE A 27 37.88 15.13 -25.39
N GLU A 28 38.56 15.04 -26.53
CA GLU A 28 38.79 13.76 -27.21
C GLU A 28 39.71 12.83 -26.39
N GLU A 29 40.75 13.36 -25.75
CA GLU A 29 41.58 12.59 -24.82
C GLU A 29 40.79 12.10 -23.61
N TYR A 30 39.90 12.94 -23.05
CA TYR A 30 39.04 12.58 -21.94
C TYR A 30 38.07 11.46 -22.32
N LYS A 31 37.43 11.54 -23.49
CA LYS A 31 36.55 10.47 -24.01
C LYS A 31 37.30 9.15 -24.12
N ALA A 32 38.51 9.17 -24.68
CA ALA A 32 39.32 7.97 -24.83
C ALA A 32 39.61 7.31 -23.47
N LYS A 33 40.00 8.09 -22.46
CA LYS A 33 40.25 7.61 -21.08
C LYS A 33 38.96 7.11 -20.43
N HIS A 34 37.87 7.86 -20.54
CA HIS A 34 36.60 7.55 -19.90
C HIS A 34 35.97 6.26 -20.44
N ILE A 35 36.13 5.97 -21.74
CA ILE A 35 35.68 4.69 -22.33
C ILE A 35 36.36 3.50 -21.65
N VAL A 36 37.68 3.56 -21.47
CA VAL A 36 38.46 2.48 -20.82
C VAL A 36 37.97 2.29 -19.38
N THR A 37 37.87 3.37 -18.62
CA THR A 37 37.39 3.36 -17.23
C THR A 37 35.99 2.76 -17.11
N VAL A 38 35.04 3.16 -17.97
CA VAL A 38 33.68 2.60 -17.98
C VAL A 38 33.69 1.10 -18.30
N THR A 39 34.56 0.64 -19.20
CA THR A 39 34.66 -0.79 -19.52
C THR A 39 35.21 -1.61 -18.36
N GLU A 40 36.20 -1.10 -17.62
CA GLU A 40 36.76 -1.74 -16.43
C GLU A 40 35.72 -1.81 -15.30
N PHE A 41 35.00 -0.71 -15.05
CA PHE A 41 33.91 -0.69 -14.07
C PHE A 41 32.80 -1.68 -14.43
N ARG A 42 32.40 -1.78 -15.69
CA ARG A 42 31.41 -2.79 -16.13
C ARG A 42 31.88 -4.22 -15.89
N LYS A 43 33.17 -4.51 -16.12
CA LYS A 43 33.77 -5.83 -15.83
C LYS A 43 33.78 -6.11 -14.32
N ALA A 44 34.20 -5.15 -13.51
CA ALA A 44 34.24 -5.29 -12.04
C ALA A 44 32.85 -5.54 -11.45
N LEU A 45 31.84 -4.83 -11.96
CA LEU A 45 30.44 -4.96 -11.54
C LEU A 45 29.73 -6.19 -12.14
N LYS A 46 30.41 -7.01 -12.97
CA LYS A 46 29.86 -8.19 -13.65
C LYS A 46 28.57 -7.91 -14.42
N ILE A 47 28.44 -6.69 -14.97
CA ILE A 47 27.27 -6.28 -15.75
C ILE A 47 27.34 -7.01 -17.10
N LYS A 48 26.36 -7.87 -17.37
CA LYS A 48 26.27 -8.60 -18.63
C LYS A 48 25.97 -7.62 -19.77
N ALA A 49 26.54 -7.88 -20.95
CA ALA A 49 26.19 -7.10 -22.14
C ALA A 49 24.69 -7.21 -22.43
N ASP A 50 24.08 -6.09 -22.85
CA ASP A 50 22.68 -6.03 -23.28
C ASP A 50 22.49 -6.90 -24.52
N THR A 51 22.17 -8.16 -24.27
CA THR A 51 21.74 -9.10 -25.30
C THR A 51 20.27 -8.83 -25.57
N LYS A 52 19.90 -8.53 -26.81
CA LYS A 52 18.50 -8.49 -27.26
C LYS A 52 17.91 -9.89 -27.14
N LYS A 53 17.50 -10.27 -25.93
CA LYS A 53 16.75 -11.50 -25.69
C LYS A 53 15.31 -11.24 -26.10
N THR A 54 14.82 -11.99 -27.07
CA THR A 54 13.37 -12.10 -27.29
C THR A 54 12.74 -12.58 -25.99
N SER A 55 11.78 -11.83 -25.46
CA SER A 55 11.04 -12.25 -24.28
C SER A 55 10.37 -13.59 -24.59
N LYS A 56 10.54 -14.57 -23.71
CA LYS A 56 9.74 -15.78 -23.78
C LYS A 56 8.29 -15.38 -23.56
N GLU A 57 7.36 -15.94 -24.31
CA GLU A 57 5.93 -15.77 -24.04
C GLU A 57 5.67 -16.18 -22.59
N VAL A 58 5.32 -15.19 -21.75
CA VAL A 58 5.00 -15.40 -20.34
C VAL A 58 3.53 -15.80 -20.28
N GLY A 59 3.25 -17.06 -19.99
CA GLY A 59 1.89 -17.55 -19.90
C GLY A 59 1.80 -19.07 -19.81
N ALA A 60 0.60 -19.57 -19.56
CA ALA A 60 0.31 -20.99 -19.64
C ALA A 60 0.59 -21.47 -21.06
N ARG A 61 1.33 -22.58 -21.21
CA ARG A 61 1.65 -23.12 -22.54
C ARG A 61 0.35 -23.45 -23.28
N LYS A 62 0.41 -23.42 -24.62
CA LYS A 62 -0.71 -23.89 -25.45
C LYS A 62 -1.07 -25.32 -25.00
N ARG A 63 -2.35 -25.56 -24.65
CA ARG A 63 -2.95 -26.80 -24.11
C ARG A 63 -3.04 -26.98 -22.59
N HIS A 64 -2.69 -25.99 -21.77
CA HIS A 64 -3.08 -26.03 -20.35
C HIS A 64 -4.60 -25.83 -20.20
N LYS A 65 -5.25 -26.68 -19.41
CA LYS A 65 -6.66 -26.47 -19.03
C LYS A 65 -6.77 -25.15 -18.27
N ALA A 66 -7.74 -24.32 -18.64
CA ALA A 66 -8.02 -23.09 -17.92
C ALA A 66 -8.42 -23.43 -16.47
N TYR A 67 -7.72 -22.86 -15.50
CA TYR A 67 -8.08 -22.95 -14.09
C TYR A 67 -8.84 -21.68 -13.71
N THR A 68 -10.13 -21.82 -13.42
CA THR A 68 -10.98 -20.73 -12.94
C THR A 68 -11.25 -20.90 -11.46
N ARG A 69 -11.44 -19.79 -10.75
CA ARG A 69 -11.86 -19.79 -9.33
C ARG A 69 -13.11 -20.67 -9.17
N HIS A 70 -13.08 -21.58 -8.19
CA HIS A 70 -14.22 -22.42 -7.87
C HIS A 70 -15.43 -21.60 -7.42
N ILE A 71 -16.63 -22.10 -7.75
CA ILE A 71 -17.88 -21.53 -7.27
C ILE A 71 -17.93 -21.73 -5.75
N PRO A 72 -18.23 -20.68 -4.97
CA PRO A 72 -18.31 -20.81 -3.51
C PRO A 72 -19.46 -21.74 -3.11
N GLU A 73 -19.21 -22.63 -2.14
CA GLU A 73 -20.21 -23.58 -1.63
C GLU A 73 -21.27 -22.89 -0.77
N ARG A 74 -20.85 -21.93 0.06
CA ARG A 74 -21.74 -21.15 0.93
C ARG A 74 -22.14 -19.84 0.24
N ILE A 75 -23.44 -19.62 0.07
CA ILE A 75 -24.01 -18.40 -0.49
C ILE A 75 -24.79 -17.70 0.63
N ASP A 76 -24.28 -16.53 1.07
CA ASP A 76 -24.92 -15.76 2.15
C ASP A 76 -26.20 -15.05 1.71
N PHE A 77 -26.22 -14.54 0.48
CA PHE A 77 -27.32 -13.73 -0.04
C PHE A 77 -27.55 -14.01 -1.52
N ILE A 78 -28.82 -14.17 -1.91
CA ILE A 78 -29.25 -14.26 -3.30
C ILE A 78 -30.00 -12.97 -3.63
N LYS A 79 -29.52 -12.23 -4.64
CA LYS A 79 -30.14 -10.98 -5.12
C LYS A 79 -30.59 -11.18 -6.56
N GLU A 80 -31.88 -11.16 -6.79
CA GLU A 80 -32.44 -11.24 -8.13
C GLU A 80 -32.32 -9.89 -8.86
N LEU A 81 -31.74 -9.92 -10.06
CA LEU A 81 -31.60 -8.75 -10.91
C LEU A 81 -32.59 -8.87 -12.08
N ILE A 82 -33.78 -8.29 -11.92
CA ILE A 82 -34.85 -8.35 -12.92
C ILE A 82 -34.85 -7.05 -13.73
N LEU A 83 -34.65 -7.17 -15.05
CA LEU A 83 -34.72 -6.04 -15.96
C LEU A 83 -36.16 -5.81 -16.44
N SER A 84 -36.72 -4.64 -16.17
CA SER A 84 -38.08 -4.28 -16.60
C SER A 84 -38.14 -3.59 -17.98
N ARG A 85 -37.04 -2.97 -18.40
CA ARG A 85 -36.90 -2.24 -19.67
C ARG A 85 -35.57 -2.56 -20.34
N CYS A 86 -35.56 -2.58 -21.68
CA CYS A 86 -34.34 -2.77 -22.46
C CYS A 86 -33.37 -1.59 -22.25
N PRO A 87 -32.09 -1.81 -21.95
CA PRO A 87 -31.13 -0.73 -21.73
C PRO A 87 -30.86 0.09 -23.01
N ASP A 88 -30.99 -0.53 -24.19
CA ASP A 88 -30.69 0.13 -25.47
C ASP A 88 -31.89 0.92 -26.01
N CYS A 89 -33.06 0.29 -26.11
CA CYS A 89 -34.25 0.91 -26.72
C CYS A 89 -35.33 1.37 -25.72
N LYS A 90 -35.13 1.18 -24.41
CA LYS A 90 -36.02 1.56 -23.30
C LYS A 90 -37.44 0.96 -23.32
N LYS A 91 -37.75 0.08 -24.28
CA LYS A 91 -39.04 -0.62 -24.36
C LYS A 91 -39.22 -1.58 -23.19
N LYS A 92 -40.46 -1.78 -22.76
CA LYS A 92 -40.82 -2.71 -21.67
C LYS A 92 -40.57 -4.14 -22.12
N LEU A 93 -39.80 -4.89 -21.32
CA LEU A 93 -39.52 -6.30 -21.58
C LEU A 93 -40.70 -7.14 -21.07
N LYS A 94 -41.10 -8.15 -21.85
CA LYS A 94 -42.16 -9.12 -21.51
C LYS A 94 -41.66 -10.52 -21.88
N GLY A 95 -41.88 -11.52 -21.02
CA GLY A 95 -41.59 -12.92 -21.33
C GLY A 95 -40.85 -13.70 -20.24
N LYS A 96 -40.56 -14.97 -20.53
CA LYS A 96 -39.78 -15.88 -19.67
C LYS A 96 -38.29 -15.61 -19.87
N THR A 97 -37.58 -15.34 -18.78
CA THR A 97 -36.15 -15.02 -18.80
C THR A 97 -35.32 -16.26 -18.46
N THR A 98 -34.23 -16.49 -19.19
CA THR A 98 -33.21 -17.48 -18.81
C THR A 98 -32.35 -16.90 -17.69
N ILE A 99 -32.24 -17.62 -16.57
CA ILE A 99 -31.45 -17.18 -15.42
C ILE A 99 -29.99 -17.57 -15.64
N ARG A 100 -29.09 -16.58 -15.55
CA ARG A 100 -27.63 -16.79 -15.48
C ARG A 100 -27.15 -16.45 -14.08
N HIS A 101 -26.48 -17.38 -13.42
CA HIS A 101 -25.87 -17.14 -12.12
C HIS A 101 -24.49 -16.48 -12.27
N ARG A 102 -24.24 -15.43 -11.47
CA ARG A 102 -22.93 -14.79 -11.31
C ARG A 102 -22.64 -14.67 -9.83
N TYR A 103 -21.56 -15.27 -9.38
CA TYR A 103 -21.12 -15.23 -7.99
C TYR A 103 -20.12 -14.10 -7.81
N VAL A 104 -20.40 -13.17 -6.89
CA VAL A 104 -19.53 -12.05 -6.56
C VAL A 104 -19.31 -12.06 -5.04
N THR A 105 -18.04 -12.14 -4.63
CA THR A 105 -17.63 -11.99 -3.23
C THR A 105 -17.19 -10.54 -3.03
N ASP A 106 -17.72 -9.89 -2.00
CA ASP A 106 -17.41 -8.50 -1.67
C ASP A 106 -17.12 -8.36 -0.16
N ILE A 107 -16.38 -7.33 0.23
CA ILE A 107 -15.97 -7.07 1.62
C ILE A 107 -16.45 -5.68 2.02
N LYS A 108 -17.13 -5.58 3.16
CA LYS A 108 -17.54 -4.28 3.73
C LYS A 108 -16.47 -3.76 4.68
N LEU A 109 -15.95 -2.57 4.41
CA LEU A 109 -14.99 -1.86 5.27
C LEU A 109 -15.72 -0.74 6.00
N ILE A 110 -16.13 -0.99 7.25
CA ILE A 110 -16.89 -0.03 8.06
C ILE A 110 -16.21 0.11 9.41
N SER A 111 -15.86 1.33 9.81
CA SER A 111 -15.49 1.67 11.18
C SER A 111 -16.51 2.65 11.76
N SER A 112 -17.34 2.18 12.68
CA SER A 112 -18.36 2.99 13.35
C SER A 112 -17.98 3.20 14.81
N PRO A 113 -17.59 4.42 15.23
CA PRO A 113 -17.33 4.70 16.64
C PRO A 113 -18.63 4.56 17.44
N THR A 114 -18.56 3.83 18.56
CA THR A 114 -19.68 3.66 19.48
C THR A 114 -19.36 4.38 20.78
N ARG A 115 -20.25 5.26 21.23
CA ARG A 115 -20.16 5.89 22.54
C ARG A 115 -20.99 5.08 23.53
N TYR A 116 -20.35 4.62 24.60
CA TYR A 116 -21.04 3.99 25.73
C TYR A 116 -21.22 5.01 26.84
N ASP A 117 -22.47 5.30 27.20
CA ASP A 117 -22.79 6.11 28.38
C ASP A 117 -22.96 5.15 29.57
N ILE A 118 -21.96 5.10 30.44
CA ILE A 118 -21.90 4.16 31.57
C ILE A 118 -22.52 4.82 32.79
N HIS A 119 -23.70 4.33 33.19
CA HIS A 119 -24.35 4.76 34.42
C HIS A 119 -23.76 4.02 35.62
N ARG A 120 -23.43 4.80 36.66
CA ARG A 120 -22.91 4.29 37.93
C ARG A 120 -24.01 4.30 38.98
N TYR A 121 -24.21 3.17 39.65
CA TYR A 121 -25.24 3.02 40.68
C TYR A 121 -24.60 2.71 42.02
N TYR A 122 -25.15 3.27 43.10
CA TYR A 122 -24.74 2.91 44.44
C TYR A 122 -25.56 1.71 44.93
N CYS A 123 -24.90 0.59 45.19
CA CYS A 123 -25.55 -0.58 45.78
C CYS A 123 -25.67 -0.41 47.29
N THR A 124 -26.89 -0.37 47.81
CA THR A 124 -27.15 -0.20 49.26
C THR A 124 -26.73 -1.43 50.08
N SER A 125 -26.79 -2.63 49.51
CA SER A 125 -26.40 -3.87 50.19
C SER A 125 -24.88 -4.01 50.32
N CYS A 126 -24.14 -3.76 49.23
CA CYS A 126 -22.69 -3.92 49.21
C CYS A 126 -21.93 -2.64 49.59
N LYS A 127 -22.63 -1.49 49.69
CA LYS A 127 -22.07 -0.15 49.92
C LYS A 127 -20.99 0.27 48.92
N LYS A 128 -21.07 -0.25 47.69
CA LYS A 128 -20.12 -0.01 46.60
C LYS A 128 -20.84 0.63 45.41
N ILE A 129 -20.10 1.43 44.66
CA ILE A 129 -20.53 1.91 43.35
C ILE A 129 -20.31 0.76 42.37
N VAL A 130 -21.36 0.36 41.68
CA VAL A 130 -21.35 -0.68 40.66
C VAL A 130 -21.57 -0.04 39.29
N GLU A 131 -20.87 -0.56 38.29
CA GLU A 131 -20.97 -0.13 36.90
C GLU A 131 -21.04 -1.36 35.99
N GLN A 132 -21.67 -1.20 34.83
CA GLN A 132 -21.72 -2.24 33.82
C GLN A 132 -20.43 -2.25 33.01
N GLU A 133 -19.89 -3.45 32.76
CA GLU A 133 -18.74 -3.62 31.88
C GLU A 133 -19.10 -3.32 30.42
N VAL A 134 -18.17 -2.69 29.70
CA VAL A 134 -18.36 -2.34 28.29
C VAL A 134 -18.20 -3.61 27.44
N PRO A 135 -19.20 -4.00 26.65
CA PRO A 135 -19.10 -5.19 25.81
C PRO A 135 -18.10 -4.96 24.67
N ASN A 136 -17.40 -6.04 24.28
CA ASN A 136 -16.48 -6.06 23.14
C ASN A 136 -15.32 -5.05 23.19
N ALA A 137 -14.90 -4.64 24.39
CA ALA A 137 -13.71 -3.81 24.59
C ALA A 137 -12.91 -4.35 25.78
N LEU A 138 -11.58 -4.18 25.74
CA LEU A 138 -10.72 -4.45 26.89
C LEU A 138 -10.86 -3.32 27.92
N PRO A 139 -10.58 -3.58 29.22
CA PRO A 139 -10.58 -2.55 30.24
C PRO A 139 -9.61 -1.42 29.86
N HIS A 140 -10.09 -0.18 29.95
CA HIS A 140 -9.35 1.05 29.57
C HIS A 140 -8.88 1.14 28.10
N ALA A 141 -9.38 0.27 27.21
CA ALA A 141 -9.06 0.35 25.79
C ALA A 141 -9.91 1.40 25.07
N ARG A 142 -9.29 2.11 24.12
CA ARG A 142 -9.98 3.08 23.25
C ARG A 142 -10.63 2.42 22.04
N PHE A 143 -10.16 1.23 21.67
CA PHE A 143 -10.60 0.49 20.51
C PHE A 143 -11.26 -0.83 20.92
N GLY A 144 -12.29 -1.23 20.17
CA GLY A 144 -12.96 -2.51 20.39
C GLY A 144 -12.09 -3.71 20.00
N LEU A 145 -12.47 -4.90 20.49
CA LEU A 145 -11.74 -6.15 20.29
C LEU A 145 -11.47 -6.48 18.82
N GLY A 146 -12.39 -6.15 17.90
CA GLY A 146 -12.18 -6.40 16.48
C GLY A 146 -10.96 -5.66 15.90
N ILE A 147 -10.75 -4.40 16.28
CA ILE A 147 -9.58 -3.61 15.83
C ILE A 147 -8.32 -4.14 16.51
N VAL A 148 -8.39 -4.39 17.82
CA VAL A 148 -7.28 -4.91 18.61
C VAL A 148 -6.76 -6.24 18.06
N LEU A 149 -7.66 -7.18 17.78
CA LEU A 149 -7.30 -8.48 17.19
C LEU A 149 -6.78 -8.35 15.76
N LEU A 150 -7.33 -7.42 14.97
CA LEU A 150 -6.84 -7.16 13.62
C LEU A 150 -5.42 -6.58 13.66
N VAL A 151 -5.14 -5.61 14.53
CA VAL A 151 -3.77 -5.06 14.74
C VAL A 151 -2.81 -6.20 15.10
N MET A 152 -3.19 -7.05 16.06
CA MET A 152 -2.39 -8.20 16.47
C MET A 152 -2.10 -9.14 15.29
N TYR A 153 -3.11 -9.48 14.49
CA TYR A 153 -2.94 -10.34 13.32
C TYR A 153 -2.01 -9.72 12.26
N LEU A 154 -2.16 -8.42 11.98
CA LEU A 154 -1.33 -7.71 11.00
C LEU A 154 0.14 -7.64 11.44
N LEU A 155 0.40 -7.45 12.73
CA LEU A 155 1.75 -7.37 13.28
C LEU A 155 2.39 -8.73 13.55
N LEU A 156 1.70 -9.64 14.22
CA LEU A 156 2.30 -10.91 14.65
C LEU A 156 2.13 -12.00 13.59
N GLY A 157 0.95 -12.04 12.94
CA GLY A 157 0.64 -13.00 11.91
C GLY A 157 1.31 -12.67 10.57
N LEU A 158 1.09 -11.45 10.08
CA LEU A 158 1.62 -10.99 8.79
C LEU A 158 2.98 -10.27 8.87
N ARG A 159 3.48 -9.98 10.09
CA ARG A 159 4.78 -9.32 10.32
C ARG A 159 4.93 -8.00 9.57
N MET A 160 3.85 -7.23 9.49
CA MET A 160 3.90 -5.89 8.89
C MET A 160 4.54 -4.89 9.86
N PRO A 161 5.31 -3.90 9.37
CA PRO A 161 5.83 -2.85 10.23
C PRO A 161 4.70 -1.94 10.71
N GLU A 162 4.81 -1.40 11.93
CA GLU A 162 3.76 -0.60 12.58
C GLU A 162 3.29 0.58 11.72
N LYS A 163 4.21 1.27 11.05
CA LYS A 163 3.90 2.34 10.08
C LYS A 163 2.92 1.90 8.99
N LYS A 164 3.10 0.69 8.45
CA LYS A 164 2.20 0.15 7.42
C LYS A 164 0.85 -0.24 8.01
N VAL A 165 0.80 -0.66 9.26
CA VAL A 165 -0.46 -0.91 9.97
C VAL A 165 -1.22 0.40 10.17
N CYS A 166 -0.54 1.49 10.58
CA CYS A 166 -1.16 2.82 10.65
C CYS A 166 -1.72 3.27 9.29
N GLU A 167 -0.95 3.11 8.21
CA GLU A 167 -1.41 3.40 6.84
C GLU A 167 -2.61 2.53 6.44
N TYR A 168 -2.61 1.25 6.79
CA TYR A 168 -3.70 0.31 6.51
C TYR A 168 -5.02 0.80 7.12
N PHE A 169 -5.03 1.14 8.41
CA PHE A 169 -6.23 1.64 9.08
C PHE A 169 -6.69 3.00 8.55
N LYS A 170 -5.75 3.89 8.24
CA LYS A 170 -6.06 5.20 7.66
C LYS A 170 -6.70 5.07 6.28
N ASN A 171 -6.19 4.20 5.42
CA ASN A 171 -6.63 4.11 4.03
C ASN A 171 -7.91 3.29 3.84
N LEU A 172 -8.08 2.19 4.59
CA LEU A 172 -9.23 1.28 4.40
C LEU A 172 -10.42 1.64 5.28
N TYR A 173 -10.15 2.16 6.48
CA TYR A 173 -11.18 2.43 7.49
C TYR A 173 -11.29 3.92 7.82
N SER A 174 -10.51 4.81 7.20
CA SER A 174 -10.46 6.23 7.56
C SER A 174 -10.20 6.45 9.07
N LEU A 175 -9.51 5.50 9.70
CA LEU A 175 -9.28 5.46 11.13
C LEU A 175 -7.82 5.84 11.42
N HIS A 176 -7.63 6.87 12.23
CA HIS A 176 -6.31 7.33 12.63
C HIS A 176 -5.84 6.59 13.88
N ILE A 177 -4.76 5.82 13.74
CA ILE A 177 -4.07 5.12 14.82
C ILE A 177 -2.60 5.56 14.79
N SER A 178 -2.04 5.88 15.96
CA SER A 178 -0.61 6.21 16.10
C SER A 178 0.22 4.95 16.37
N GLU A 179 1.52 5.02 16.11
CA GLU A 179 2.46 3.94 16.44
C GLU A 179 2.45 3.62 17.96
N GLY A 180 2.40 4.66 18.80
CA GLY A 180 2.31 4.49 20.25
C GLY A 180 1.04 3.75 20.70
N GLU A 181 -0.09 4.00 20.04
CA GLU A 181 -1.35 3.32 20.34
C GLU A 181 -1.27 1.82 20.00
N ILE A 182 -0.57 1.46 18.94
CA ILE A 182 -0.33 0.07 18.56
C ILE A 182 0.44 -0.66 19.68
N VAL A 183 1.49 -0.03 20.22
CA VAL A 183 2.25 -0.57 21.36
C VAL A 183 1.36 -0.71 22.59
N CYS A 184 0.51 0.28 22.88
CA CYS A 184 -0.46 0.20 23.98
C CYS A 184 -1.42 -0.98 23.81
N ILE A 185 -1.96 -1.18 22.60
CA ILE A 185 -2.85 -2.31 22.27
C ILE A 185 -2.16 -3.65 22.54
N LEU A 186 -0.90 -3.82 22.10
CA LEU A 186 -0.14 -5.04 22.34
C LEU A 186 0.10 -5.27 23.84
N ARG A 187 0.40 -4.21 24.59
CA ARG A 187 0.62 -4.28 26.04
C ARG A 187 -0.67 -4.69 26.77
N GLN A 188 -1.80 -4.10 26.39
CA GLN A 188 -3.12 -4.46 26.92
C GLN A 188 -3.45 -5.92 26.62
N LEU A 189 -3.17 -6.39 25.41
CA LEU A 189 -3.38 -7.79 25.04
C LEU A 189 -2.49 -8.75 25.85
N ALA A 190 -1.21 -8.41 26.06
CA ALA A 190 -0.30 -9.25 26.84
C ALA A 190 -0.79 -9.42 28.28
N VAL A 191 -1.22 -8.32 28.92
CA VAL A 191 -1.74 -8.36 30.29
C VAL A 191 -3.00 -9.20 30.40
N ASN A 192 -3.96 -9.00 29.49
CA ASN A 192 -5.26 -9.66 29.56
C ASN A 192 -5.25 -11.12 29.07
N MET A 193 -4.36 -11.49 28.14
CA MET A 193 -4.28 -12.87 27.61
C MET A 193 -3.33 -13.78 28.39
N ALA A 194 -2.23 -13.25 28.94
CA ALA A 194 -1.23 -14.06 29.65
C ALA A 194 -1.50 -14.19 31.15
N GLY A 195 -2.49 -13.47 31.70
CA GLY A 195 -2.72 -13.39 33.15
C GLY A 195 -1.56 -12.74 33.93
N CYS A 196 -0.53 -12.23 33.24
CA CYS A 196 0.55 -11.45 33.83
C CYS A 196 0.03 -10.05 34.14
N GLN A 197 -0.35 -9.81 35.40
CA GLN A 197 -0.54 -8.45 35.87
C GLN A 197 0.80 -7.71 35.72
N PRO A 198 0.83 -6.53 35.09
CA PRO A 198 2.06 -5.76 35.00
C PRO A 198 2.40 -5.32 36.41
N GLU A 199 3.57 -5.75 36.90
CA GLU A 199 4.09 -5.24 38.17
C GLU A 199 4.13 -3.70 38.10
N ASN A 200 3.47 -3.11 39.08
CA ASN A 200 3.23 -1.69 39.28
C ASN A 200 4.33 -0.81 38.69
N THR A 201 3.98 0.05 37.75
CA THR A 201 4.81 1.21 37.41
C THR A 201 4.09 2.46 37.90
N ILE A 202 4.75 3.12 38.85
CA ILE A 202 4.40 4.34 39.59
C ILE A 202 4.03 5.48 38.63
#